data_AF-A0A1X7TC44-F1
#
_entry.id   AF-A0A1X7TC44-F1
#
_cell.length_a   1.000
_cell.length_b   1.000
_cell.length_c   1.000
_cell.angle_alpha   90.00
_cell.angle_beta   90.00
_cell.angle_gamma   90.00
#
_symmetry.space_group_name_H-M   'P 1'
#
loop_
_entity.id
_entity.type
_entity.pdbx_description
1 polymer ?
#
loop_
_entity_poly.entity_id
_entity_poly.type
_entity_poly.pdbx_seq_one_letter_code
_entity_poly.pdbx_strand_id
1 'polypeptide(L)'
;MSLLLVVVLLFFSSSCSVSSGQYYVSDDCSSVTQSPCNPLSVYAGNMSQYNNTIFYFIGTTNISYDIIMTAVKNVTLHGLDQSPSIVGIEELGATRIFVQYSDHVTISNLTIDHCRVEVDSSNSITIFNNAFISFRYIYITQFIVTTNAFDLKISSSVFSADSFGFLGYAVYIQYDPLPACSSELLHYSLILTDVTFTVQSQMILDMHH
;
A
#
# COMPACT_ATOMS: atom_id res chain seq x y z
N MET A 1 -18.48 -16.70 -47.40
CA MET A 1 -17.58 -16.33 -46.30
C MET A 1 -18.39 -16.39 -45.01
N SER A 2 -17.89 -17.16 -44.06
CA SER A 2 -18.69 -18.02 -43.17
C SER A 2 -19.25 -17.28 -41.95
N LEU A 3 -20.55 -17.46 -41.67
CA LEU A 3 -21.20 -17.08 -40.41
C LEU A 3 -20.44 -17.60 -39.17
N LEU A 4 -19.69 -18.70 -39.32
CA LEU A 4 -18.87 -19.27 -38.27
C LEU A 4 -17.80 -18.29 -37.76
N LEU A 5 -17.28 -17.41 -38.63
CA LEU A 5 -16.22 -16.46 -38.28
C LEU A 5 -16.76 -15.26 -37.49
N VAL A 6 -18.00 -14.85 -37.76
CA VAL A 6 -18.71 -13.80 -37.00
C VAL A 6 -19.06 -14.30 -35.60
N VAL A 7 -19.49 -15.56 -35.49
CA VAL A 7 -19.83 -16.19 -34.21
C VAL A 7 -18.60 -16.35 -33.31
N VAL A 8 -17.45 -16.73 -33.86
CA VAL A 8 -16.18 -16.80 -33.12
C VAL A 8 -15.75 -15.41 -32.62
N LEU A 9 -15.86 -14.37 -33.44
CA LEU A 9 -15.58 -12.97 -33.02
C LEU A 9 -16.53 -12.47 -31.91
N LEU A 10 -17.80 -12.86 -31.94
CA LEU A 10 -18.78 -12.47 -30.93
C LEU A 10 -18.60 -13.23 -29.61
N PHE A 11 -18.19 -14.50 -29.63
CA PHE A 11 -17.90 -15.24 -28.40
C PHE A 11 -16.61 -14.79 -27.69
N PHE A 12 -15.66 -14.19 -28.40
CA PHE A 12 -14.50 -13.54 -27.77
C PHE A 12 -14.78 -12.13 -27.25
N SER A 13 -15.95 -11.55 -27.56
CA SER A 13 -16.35 -10.24 -27.02
C SER A 13 -17.03 -10.31 -25.65
N SER A 14 -17.31 -11.52 -25.14
CA SER A 14 -17.88 -11.75 -23.81
C SER A 14 -16.84 -12.18 -22.76
N SER A 15 -15.55 -11.98 -23.02
CA SER A 15 -14.57 -12.04 -21.94
C SER A 15 -14.80 -10.85 -21.03
N CYS A 16 -15.20 -11.10 -19.79
CA CYS A 16 -15.18 -10.13 -18.70
C CYS A 16 -13.77 -9.54 -18.57
N SER A 17 -13.50 -8.50 -19.35
CA SER A 17 -12.34 -7.64 -19.20
C SER A 17 -12.58 -6.82 -17.95
N VAL A 18 -12.26 -7.36 -16.78
CA VAL A 18 -11.69 -6.53 -15.70
C VAL A 18 -10.32 -6.12 -16.19
N SER A 19 -10.28 -5.21 -17.17
CA SER A 19 -9.07 -4.54 -17.60
C SER A 19 -8.62 -3.77 -16.37
N SER A 20 -7.62 -4.28 -15.67
CA SER A 20 -7.04 -3.55 -14.57
C SER A 20 -6.46 -2.25 -15.12
N GLY A 21 -6.92 -1.10 -14.66
CA GLY A 21 -6.30 0.17 -15.04
C GLY A 21 -4.84 0.15 -14.62
N GLN A 22 -3.92 0.41 -15.54
CA GLN A 22 -2.49 0.45 -15.26
C GLN A 22 -2.02 1.90 -15.38
N TYR A 23 -1.38 2.40 -14.33
CA TYR A 23 -0.93 3.79 -14.24
C TYR A 23 0.54 3.82 -13.88
N TYR A 24 1.35 4.53 -14.66
CA TYR A 24 2.78 4.71 -14.36
C TYR A 24 2.97 6.01 -13.59
N VAL A 25 3.70 5.93 -12.47
CA VAL A 25 3.78 7.00 -11.47
C VAL A 25 5.24 7.41 -11.21
N SER A 26 5.52 8.69 -11.42
CA SER A 26 6.79 9.37 -11.09
C SER A 26 6.57 10.88 -11.09
N ASP A 27 7.26 11.62 -10.23
CA ASP A 27 7.29 13.09 -10.32
C ASP A 27 8.08 13.57 -11.54
N ASP A 28 9.11 12.81 -11.93
CA ASP A 28 9.88 13.04 -13.15
C ASP A 28 9.57 11.95 -14.18
N CYS A 29 8.75 12.31 -15.18
CA CYS A 29 8.39 11.45 -16.30
C CYS A 29 9.25 11.70 -17.55
N SER A 30 10.24 12.61 -17.50
CA SER A 30 10.97 13.07 -18.69
C SER A 30 11.88 12.00 -19.30
N SER A 31 12.38 11.08 -18.48
CA SER A 31 13.32 10.02 -18.87
C SER A 31 12.66 8.64 -19.05
N VAL A 32 11.34 8.57 -18.87
CA VAL A 32 10.60 7.32 -18.78
C VAL A 32 10.05 6.90 -20.14
N THR A 33 10.27 5.65 -20.52
CA THR A 33 9.73 5.07 -21.78
C THR A 33 8.26 4.65 -21.69
N GLN A 34 7.76 4.38 -20.49
CA GLN A 34 6.38 4.03 -20.18
C GLN A 34 5.52 5.29 -20.18
N SER A 35 4.56 5.35 -21.10
CA SER A 35 3.64 6.48 -21.27
C SER A 35 2.19 5.97 -21.39
N PRO A 36 1.21 6.64 -20.75
CA PRO A 36 1.35 7.88 -19.98
C PRO A 36 1.96 7.65 -18.59
N CYS A 37 2.90 8.53 -18.23
CA CYS A 37 3.45 8.67 -16.88
C CYS A 37 2.92 9.99 -16.29
N ASN A 38 2.48 9.96 -15.03
CA ASN A 38 2.03 11.16 -14.33
C ASN A 38 2.54 11.15 -12.88
N PRO A 39 2.70 12.33 -12.26
CA PRO A 39 2.95 12.41 -10.82
C PRO A 39 1.77 11.84 -10.04
N LEU A 40 2.03 11.31 -8.84
CA LEU A 40 1.00 10.69 -8.00
C LEU A 40 -0.13 11.68 -7.65
N SER A 41 0.17 12.98 -7.61
CA SER A 41 -0.81 14.06 -7.37
C SER A 41 -2.00 14.05 -8.32
N VAL A 42 -1.83 13.55 -9.55
CA VAL A 42 -2.94 13.39 -10.51
C VAL A 42 -3.97 12.37 -10.02
N TYR A 43 -3.52 11.34 -9.30
CA TYR A 43 -4.35 10.24 -8.83
C TYR A 43 -4.81 10.43 -7.37
N ALA A 44 -3.93 10.98 -6.54
CA ALA A 44 -4.09 11.07 -5.09
C ALA A 44 -5.32 11.86 -4.63
N GLY A 45 -5.78 12.84 -5.42
CA GLY A 45 -6.95 13.65 -5.07
C GLY A 45 -8.26 12.85 -4.98
N ASN A 46 -8.33 11.67 -5.59
CA ASN A 46 -9.47 10.75 -5.44
C ASN A 46 -9.02 9.31 -5.73
N MET A 47 -8.22 8.72 -4.84
CA MET A 47 -7.75 7.34 -5.00
C MET A 47 -8.90 6.31 -4.91
N SER A 48 -10.01 6.66 -4.25
CA SER A 48 -11.16 5.79 -4.03
C SER A 48 -11.90 5.37 -5.31
N GLN A 49 -11.68 6.04 -6.45
CA GLN A 49 -12.30 5.66 -7.72
C GLN A 49 -11.57 4.53 -8.45
N TYR A 50 -10.34 4.20 -8.05
CA TYR A 50 -9.43 3.34 -8.82
C TYR A 50 -9.55 1.85 -8.45
N ASN A 51 -10.75 1.29 -8.44
CA ASN A 51 -10.95 -0.13 -8.22
C ASN A 51 -10.39 -0.98 -9.36
N ASN A 52 -9.79 -2.13 -9.04
CA ASN A 52 -9.14 -3.03 -10.00
C ASN A 52 -8.03 -2.30 -10.76
N THR A 53 -7.06 -1.71 -10.07
CA THR A 53 -5.99 -0.95 -10.70
C THR A 53 -4.62 -1.28 -10.13
N ILE A 54 -3.60 -1.04 -10.94
CA ILE A 54 -2.20 -1.16 -10.56
C ILE A 54 -1.51 0.16 -10.86
N PHE A 55 -0.95 0.75 -9.82
CA PHE A 55 -0.05 1.89 -9.90
C PHE A 55 1.39 1.39 -9.90
N TYR A 56 2.05 1.54 -11.04
CA TYR A 56 3.43 1.20 -11.24
C TYR A 56 4.33 2.40 -10.96
N PHE A 57 4.98 2.39 -9.80
CA PHE A 57 5.99 3.37 -9.47
C PHE A 57 7.29 3.02 -10.18
N ILE A 58 7.81 3.99 -10.92
CA ILE A 58 8.95 3.86 -11.83
C ILE A 58 10.06 4.85 -11.50
N GLY A 59 9.84 5.71 -10.51
CA GLY A 59 10.79 6.69 -10.01
C GLY A 59 10.41 7.15 -8.61
N THR A 60 10.98 8.27 -8.20
CA THR A 60 10.66 8.92 -6.91
C THR A 60 9.41 9.77 -7.04
N THR A 61 8.55 9.67 -6.04
CA THR A 61 7.37 10.52 -5.85
C THR A 61 7.44 11.15 -4.47
N ASN A 62 7.37 12.47 -4.41
CA ASN A 62 7.30 13.22 -3.16
C ASN A 62 5.85 13.54 -2.83
N ILE A 63 5.46 13.31 -1.58
CA ILE A 63 4.11 13.60 -1.11
C ILE A 63 4.15 14.60 0.04
N SER A 64 3.29 15.61 -0.07
CA SER A 64 3.04 16.64 0.95
C SER A 64 1.63 16.55 1.54
N TYR A 65 0.92 15.48 1.24
CA TYR A 65 -0.47 15.23 1.64
C TYR A 65 -0.69 13.72 1.82
N ASP A 66 -1.77 13.37 2.52
CA ASP A 66 -2.18 11.98 2.70
C ASP A 66 -2.71 11.38 1.39
N ILE A 67 -2.31 10.15 1.11
CA ILE A 67 -2.87 9.34 0.02
C ILE A 67 -3.97 8.48 0.64
N ILE A 68 -5.23 8.84 0.42
CA ILE A 68 -6.37 8.19 1.08
C ILE A 68 -7.08 7.25 0.10
N MET A 69 -6.99 5.94 0.34
CA MET A 69 -7.73 4.89 -0.34
C MET A 69 -8.88 4.43 0.57
N THR A 70 -10.09 4.88 0.29
CA THR A 70 -11.28 4.49 1.07
C THR A 70 -12.20 3.62 0.23
N ALA A 71 -12.63 2.49 0.78
CA ALA A 71 -13.57 1.57 0.12
C ALA A 71 -13.10 1.10 -1.26
N VAL A 72 -11.79 0.90 -1.43
CA VAL A 72 -11.24 0.37 -2.68
C VAL A 72 -11.17 -1.14 -2.67
N LYS A 73 -11.19 -1.73 -3.88
CA LYS A 73 -11.06 -3.16 -4.10
C LYS A 73 -10.05 -3.47 -5.20
N ASN A 74 -9.17 -4.44 -4.98
CA ASN A 74 -8.16 -4.90 -5.93
C ASN A 74 -7.23 -3.77 -6.41
N VAL A 75 -6.61 -3.05 -5.46
CA VAL A 75 -5.68 -1.95 -5.77
C VAL A 75 -4.25 -2.39 -5.45
N THR A 76 -3.34 -2.13 -6.37
CA THR A 76 -1.92 -2.45 -6.17
C THR A 76 -1.06 -1.20 -6.34
N LEU A 77 -0.21 -0.92 -5.36
CA LEU A 77 0.92 0.00 -5.46
C LEU A 77 2.18 -0.86 -5.63
N HIS A 78 2.85 -0.78 -6.78
CA HIS A 78 3.96 -1.66 -7.12
C HIS A 78 5.14 -0.89 -7.72
N GLY A 79 6.35 -1.11 -7.19
CA GLY A 79 7.57 -0.61 -7.81
C GLY A 79 8.12 -1.52 -8.91
N LEU A 80 8.46 -0.96 -10.09
CA LEU A 80 8.89 -1.72 -11.27
C LEU A 80 10.41 -1.87 -11.48
N ASP A 81 11.25 -0.93 -11.03
CA ASP A 81 12.71 -0.99 -11.30
C ASP A 81 13.55 -0.32 -10.17
N GLN A 82 14.68 0.34 -10.47
CA GLN A 82 15.74 0.88 -9.58
C GLN A 82 15.28 1.62 -8.31
N SER A 83 14.68 0.89 -7.37
CA SER A 83 14.27 1.36 -6.05
C SER A 83 13.33 2.59 -6.09
N PRO A 84 12.16 2.52 -6.76
CA PRO A 84 11.19 3.60 -6.73
C PRO A 84 10.79 3.90 -5.29
N SER A 85 10.60 5.18 -5.01
CA SER A 85 10.39 5.66 -3.66
C SER A 85 9.17 6.55 -3.55
N ILE A 86 8.45 6.40 -2.44
CA ILE A 86 7.45 7.35 -1.98
C ILE A 86 8.08 8.06 -0.80
N VAL A 87 8.30 9.37 -0.95
CA VAL A 87 9.01 10.19 0.02
C VAL A 87 8.04 11.18 0.63
N GLY A 88 7.83 11.10 1.95
CA GLY A 88 7.07 12.08 2.69
C GLY A 88 7.87 13.37 2.91
N ILE A 89 7.24 14.52 2.72
CA ILE A 89 7.86 15.83 2.97
C ILE A 89 7.64 16.23 4.43
N GLU A 90 8.74 16.50 5.14
CA GLU A 90 8.78 16.64 6.60
C GLU A 90 8.04 17.85 7.19
N GLU A 91 7.89 18.93 6.42
CA GLU A 91 7.41 20.23 6.95
C GLU A 91 5.95 20.23 7.45
N LEU A 92 5.15 19.22 7.07
CA LEU A 92 3.71 19.17 7.31
C LEU A 92 3.28 18.08 8.30
N GLY A 93 4.23 17.43 8.96
CA GLY A 93 3.98 16.22 9.76
C GLY A 93 4.04 14.95 8.93
N ALA A 94 3.69 13.83 9.54
CA ALA A 94 3.80 12.51 8.95
C ALA A 94 2.78 12.32 7.82
N THR A 95 3.20 12.44 6.56
CA THR A 95 2.34 12.03 5.45
C THR A 95 2.13 10.52 5.49
N ARG A 96 0.92 10.09 5.13
CA ARG A 96 0.55 8.67 5.18
C ARG A 96 -0.13 8.19 3.91
N ILE A 97 0.12 6.92 3.61
CA ILE A 97 -0.70 6.10 2.73
C ILE A 97 -1.76 5.45 3.61
N PHE A 98 -3.00 5.94 3.54
CA PHE A 98 -4.09 5.48 4.38
C PHE A 98 -5.06 4.60 3.58
N VAL A 99 -5.15 3.33 3.95
CA VAL A 99 -6.06 2.33 3.39
C VAL A 99 -7.18 2.10 4.41
N GLN A 100 -8.42 2.42 4.04
CA GLN A 100 -9.56 2.33 4.94
C GLN A 100 -10.75 1.60 4.29
N TYR A 101 -11.41 0.71 5.03
CA TYR A 101 -12.60 -0.04 4.56
C TYR A 101 -12.39 -0.76 3.23
N SER A 102 -11.17 -1.21 2.97
CA SER A 102 -10.75 -1.68 1.65
C SER A 102 -10.48 -3.19 1.64
N ASP A 103 -10.42 -3.75 0.43
CA ASP A 103 -10.35 -5.19 0.21
C ASP A 103 -9.35 -5.51 -0.90
N HIS A 104 -8.45 -6.48 -0.69
CA HIS A 104 -7.45 -6.88 -1.69
C HIS A 104 -6.54 -5.71 -2.13
N VAL A 105 -5.86 -5.08 -1.15
CA VAL A 105 -4.88 -4.02 -1.42
C VAL A 105 -3.46 -4.59 -1.30
N THR A 106 -2.62 -4.31 -2.29
CA THR A 106 -1.22 -4.75 -2.32
C THR A 106 -0.27 -3.56 -2.37
N ILE A 107 0.77 -3.55 -1.53
CA ILE A 107 1.85 -2.56 -1.54
C ILE A 107 3.18 -3.31 -1.64
N SER A 108 3.95 -3.06 -2.69
CA SER A 108 5.15 -3.88 -2.95
C SER A 108 6.26 -3.21 -3.72
N ASN A 109 7.49 -3.69 -3.52
CA ASN A 109 8.68 -3.25 -4.23
C ASN A 109 8.98 -1.75 -4.13
N LEU A 110 8.62 -1.12 -2.99
CA LEU A 110 8.81 0.32 -2.79
C LEU A 110 9.82 0.59 -1.67
N THR A 111 10.57 1.68 -1.82
CA THR A 111 11.13 2.38 -0.65
C THR A 111 10.12 3.41 -0.16
N ILE A 112 9.65 3.25 1.08
CA ILE A 112 8.72 4.16 1.73
C ILE A 112 9.55 4.95 2.75
N ASP A 113 9.81 6.21 2.43
CA ASP A 113 10.73 7.07 3.16
C ASP A 113 9.98 8.25 3.78
N HIS A 114 10.16 8.50 5.08
CA HIS A 114 9.46 9.54 5.84
C HIS A 114 7.93 9.51 5.71
N CYS A 115 7.36 8.35 5.40
CA CYS A 115 5.95 8.14 5.19
C CYS A 115 5.48 6.92 5.99
N ARG A 116 4.23 6.96 6.47
CA ARG A 116 3.58 5.84 7.15
C ARG A 116 2.57 5.16 6.25
N VAL A 117 2.44 3.85 6.36
CA VAL A 117 1.31 3.09 5.84
C VAL A 117 0.34 2.82 6.98
N GLU A 118 -0.90 3.31 6.85
CA GLU A 118 -1.98 3.07 7.81
C GLU A 118 -3.05 2.20 7.16
N VAL A 119 -3.49 1.15 7.85
CA VAL A 119 -4.51 0.22 7.38
C VAL A 119 -5.61 0.11 8.44
N ASP A 120 -6.80 0.58 8.13
CA ASP A 120 -7.94 0.58 9.06
C ASP A 120 -9.12 -0.21 8.49
N SER A 121 -9.64 -1.13 9.31
CA SER A 121 -10.91 -1.84 9.07
C SER A 121 -10.99 -2.44 7.67
N SER A 122 -9.91 -3.11 7.23
CA SER A 122 -9.70 -3.57 5.86
C SER A 122 -9.35 -5.07 5.83
N ASN A 123 -9.56 -5.73 4.69
CA ASN A 123 -9.35 -7.17 4.50
C ASN A 123 -8.36 -7.45 3.35
N SER A 124 -7.64 -8.58 3.42
CA SER A 124 -6.78 -9.10 2.35
C SER A 124 -5.71 -8.10 1.94
N ILE A 125 -4.95 -7.64 2.94
CA ILE A 125 -3.92 -6.62 2.75
C ILE A 125 -2.57 -7.31 2.64
N THR A 126 -1.86 -7.09 1.54
CA THR A 126 -0.53 -7.67 1.29
C THR A 126 0.52 -6.59 1.16
N ILE A 127 1.51 -6.59 2.04
CA ILE A 127 2.65 -5.67 2.04
C ILE A 127 3.91 -6.51 1.87
N PHE A 128 4.64 -6.38 0.76
CA PHE A 128 5.84 -7.20 0.58
C PHE A 128 6.99 -6.58 -0.18
N ASN A 129 8.20 -7.02 0.14
CA ASN A 129 9.42 -6.56 -0.52
C ASN A 129 9.57 -5.03 -0.51
N ASN A 130 9.23 -4.40 0.63
CA ASN A 130 9.36 -2.97 0.81
C ASN A 130 10.50 -2.64 1.77
N ALA A 131 11.12 -1.49 1.57
CA ALA A 131 12.06 -0.90 2.52
C ALA A 131 11.39 0.33 3.17
N PHE A 132 11.28 0.32 4.49
CA PHE A 132 10.73 1.43 5.26
C PHE A 132 11.88 2.19 5.94
N ILE A 133 11.99 3.48 5.65
CA ILE A 133 13.08 4.34 6.10
C ILE A 133 12.49 5.61 6.75
N SER A 134 13.08 6.07 7.83
CA SER A 134 12.74 7.35 8.45
C SER A 134 13.99 7.98 9.07
N PHE A 135 14.15 9.29 8.90
CA PHE A 135 15.21 10.07 9.52
C PHE A 135 14.71 11.19 10.46
N ARG A 136 15.55 11.42 11.46
CA ARG A 136 15.88 12.62 12.27
C ARG A 136 14.86 13.64 12.78
N TYR A 137 13.70 13.89 12.18
CA TYR A 137 12.96 15.12 12.52
C TYR A 137 11.52 14.96 13.00
N ILE A 138 10.92 13.78 12.88
CA ILE A 138 9.49 13.60 13.18
C ILE A 138 9.28 12.46 14.17
N TYR A 139 8.30 12.62 15.06
CA TYR A 139 7.77 11.60 15.97
C TYR A 139 7.13 10.37 15.25
N ILE A 140 7.47 10.12 13.98
CA ILE A 140 7.00 8.96 13.22
C ILE A 140 7.78 7.76 13.70
N THR A 141 7.24 7.20 14.76
CA THR A 141 7.73 6.02 15.42
C THR A 141 7.23 4.74 14.75
N GLN A 142 6.27 4.86 13.83
CA GLN A 142 5.52 3.76 13.24
C GLN A 142 5.50 3.88 11.72
N PHE A 143 6.08 2.88 11.05
CA PHE A 143 6.08 2.75 9.59
C PHE A 143 4.78 2.12 9.10
N ILE A 144 4.30 1.09 9.81
CA ILE A 144 3.02 0.45 9.54
C ILE A 144 2.18 0.53 10.81
N VAL A 145 0.97 1.06 10.67
CA VAL A 145 -0.05 1.07 11.71
C VAL A 145 -1.27 0.37 11.16
N THR A 146 -1.77 -0.64 11.86
CA THR A 146 -3.00 -1.30 11.44
C THR A 146 -3.99 -1.37 12.57
N THR A 147 -5.25 -1.03 12.31
CA THR A 147 -6.36 -1.22 13.24
C THR A 147 -7.42 -2.07 12.56
N ASN A 148 -7.77 -3.22 13.14
CA ASN A 148 -8.75 -4.15 12.55
C ASN A 148 -8.44 -4.52 11.09
N ALA A 149 -7.16 -4.74 10.77
CA ALA A 149 -6.74 -5.27 9.48
C ALA A 149 -6.79 -6.80 9.51
N PHE A 150 -7.68 -7.38 8.69
CA PHE A 150 -7.92 -8.81 8.60
C PHE A 150 -7.23 -9.40 7.35
N ASP A 151 -6.76 -10.64 7.43
CA ASP A 151 -5.96 -11.26 6.37
C ASP A 151 -4.77 -10.40 5.94
N LEU A 152 -4.03 -9.91 6.94
CA LEU A 152 -2.85 -9.08 6.75
C LEU A 152 -1.62 -9.96 6.57
N LYS A 153 -0.95 -9.79 5.43
CA LYS A 153 0.35 -10.42 5.15
C LYS A 153 1.42 -9.36 4.97
N ILE A 154 2.48 -9.45 5.77
CA ILE A 154 3.71 -8.66 5.61
C ILE A 154 4.87 -9.60 5.33
N SER A 155 5.55 -9.46 4.20
CA SER A 155 6.68 -10.34 3.88
C SER A 155 7.89 -9.66 3.24
N SER A 156 9.08 -10.21 3.46
CA SER A 156 10.34 -9.78 2.82
C SER A 156 10.61 -8.27 2.94
N SER A 157 10.11 -7.63 4.00
CA SER A 157 10.18 -6.18 4.16
C SER A 157 11.18 -5.82 5.25
N VAL A 158 11.89 -4.71 5.04
CA VAL A 158 12.96 -4.23 5.93
C VAL A 158 12.51 -2.92 6.57
N PHE A 159 12.60 -2.83 7.89
CA PHE A 159 12.30 -1.64 8.67
C PHE A 159 13.57 -1.07 9.24
N SER A 160 13.94 0.14 8.81
CA SER A 160 15.16 0.81 9.24
C SER A 160 14.88 2.19 9.85
N ALA A 161 14.86 2.22 11.18
CA ALA A 161 14.79 3.46 11.96
C ALA A 161 16.20 3.95 12.32
N ASP A 162 16.43 5.27 12.33
CA ASP A 162 17.65 5.86 12.88
C ASP A 162 17.60 5.98 14.42
N SER A 163 18.78 5.98 15.03
CA SER A 163 18.98 5.61 16.43
C SER A 163 18.96 6.78 17.43
N PHE A 164 17.97 7.69 17.36
CA PHE A 164 17.85 8.77 18.34
C PHE A 164 16.55 8.71 19.16
N GLY A 165 16.59 7.88 20.20
CA GLY A 165 16.10 8.26 21.54
C GLY A 165 14.62 8.13 21.88
N PHE A 166 13.75 7.69 20.97
CA PHE A 166 12.35 7.42 21.30
C PHE A 166 11.91 5.99 20.95
N LEU A 167 11.20 5.36 21.89
CA LEU A 167 10.67 4.00 21.83
C LEU A 167 9.52 3.91 20.83
N GLY A 168 9.84 3.93 19.54
CA GLY A 168 8.86 3.74 18.47
C GLY A 168 8.69 2.30 18.05
N TYR A 169 7.51 1.93 17.56
CA TYR A 169 7.27 0.59 16.98
C TYR A 169 7.19 0.69 15.47
N ALA A 170 8.15 0.09 14.78
CA ALA A 170 8.18 0.02 13.31
C ALA A 170 6.86 -0.51 12.74
N VAL A 171 6.30 -1.54 13.38
CA VAL A 171 4.99 -2.11 13.02
C VAL A 171 4.11 -2.15 14.27
N TYR A 172 2.96 -1.49 14.22
CA TYR A 172 1.96 -1.48 15.29
C TYR A 172 0.66 -2.06 14.76
N ILE A 173 0.25 -3.21 15.29
CA ILE A 173 -0.98 -3.92 14.92
C ILE A 173 -1.92 -3.87 16.10
N GLN A 174 -3.11 -3.33 15.90
CA GLN A 174 -4.16 -3.22 16.89
C GLN A 174 -5.44 -3.91 16.41
N TYR A 175 -6.08 -4.65 17.30
CA TYR A 175 -7.43 -5.17 17.10
C TYR A 175 -8.34 -4.65 18.20
N ASP A 176 -9.37 -3.91 17.81
CA ASP A 176 -10.39 -3.38 18.72
C ASP A 176 -11.67 -4.24 18.63
N PRO A 177 -12.44 -4.36 19.73
CA PRO A 177 -13.69 -5.12 19.72
C PRO A 177 -14.65 -4.56 18.67
N LEU A 178 -15.14 -5.44 17.79
CA LEU A 178 -16.18 -5.05 16.84
C LEU A 178 -17.50 -4.77 17.60
N PRO A 179 -18.34 -3.83 17.14
CA PRO A 179 -19.59 -3.45 17.83
C PRO A 179 -20.60 -4.58 18.05
N ALA A 180 -20.41 -5.71 17.37
CA ALA A 180 -21.22 -6.91 17.50
C ALA A 180 -20.31 -8.12 17.77
N CYS A 181 -20.86 -9.17 18.40
CA CYS A 181 -20.20 -10.46 18.57
C CYS A 181 -19.89 -11.08 17.19
N SER A 182 -18.76 -10.70 16.62
CA SER A 182 -18.24 -11.22 15.38
C SER A 182 -17.38 -12.43 15.69
N SER A 183 -17.82 -13.63 15.29
CA SER A 183 -16.97 -14.81 15.27
C SER A 183 -15.97 -14.77 14.11
N GLU A 184 -16.00 -13.73 13.26
CA GLU A 184 -15.20 -13.67 12.04
C GLU A 184 -13.70 -13.52 12.32
N LEU A 185 -13.32 -12.94 13.47
CA LEU A 185 -11.92 -12.86 13.93
C LEU A 185 -11.21 -14.23 13.94
N LEU A 186 -11.93 -15.33 14.12
CA LEU A 186 -11.37 -16.69 14.13
C LEU A 186 -10.94 -17.20 12.75
N HIS A 187 -11.37 -16.53 11.68
CA HIS A 187 -11.12 -16.96 10.31
C HIS A 187 -10.03 -16.16 9.60
N TYR A 188 -9.65 -15.02 10.17
CA TYR A 188 -8.70 -14.11 9.55
C TYR A 188 -7.27 -14.39 10.04
N SER A 189 -6.33 -14.23 9.12
CA SER A 189 -4.91 -14.53 9.35
C SER A 189 -4.06 -13.27 9.49
N LEU A 190 -3.05 -13.34 10.36
CA LEU A 190 -1.92 -12.42 10.39
C LEU A 190 -0.66 -13.21 10.04
N ILE A 191 -0.01 -12.87 8.93
CA ILE A 191 1.15 -13.60 8.42
C ILE A 191 2.33 -12.64 8.29
N LEU A 192 3.42 -12.95 8.99
CA LEU A 192 4.70 -12.26 8.88
C LEU A 192 5.76 -13.25 8.40
N THR A 193 6.50 -12.91 7.34
CA THR A 193 7.51 -13.84 6.76
C THR A 193 8.73 -13.07 6.27
N ASP A 194 9.92 -13.46 6.66
CA ASP A 194 11.17 -12.79 6.24
C ASP A 194 11.19 -11.26 6.49
N VAL A 195 10.55 -10.83 7.57
CA VAL A 195 10.56 -9.43 8.00
C VAL A 195 11.81 -9.16 8.81
N THR A 196 12.55 -8.09 8.49
CA THR A 196 13.72 -7.69 9.28
C THR A 196 13.57 -6.28 9.85
N PHE A 197 13.85 -6.17 11.13
CA PHE A 197 13.85 -4.93 11.90
C PHE A 197 15.30 -4.58 12.25
N THR A 198 15.77 -3.37 11.88
CA THR A 198 17.11 -2.91 12.27
C THR A 198 17.09 -2.24 13.66
N VAL A 199 18.22 -1.69 14.09
CA VAL A 199 18.44 -1.20 15.46
C VAL A 199 17.31 -0.25 15.91
N GLN A 200 16.80 -0.48 17.13
CA GLN A 200 15.70 0.29 17.74
C GLN A 200 14.33 0.19 17.03
N SER A 201 14.17 -0.75 16.08
CA SER A 201 12.87 -1.09 15.50
C SER A 201 12.24 -2.26 16.26
N GLN A 202 10.95 -2.14 16.59
CA GLN A 202 10.18 -3.16 17.30
C GLN A 202 8.78 -3.32 16.69
N MET A 203 8.13 -4.43 17.00
CA MET A 203 6.76 -4.71 16.61
C MET A 203 5.87 -4.80 17.85
N ILE A 204 4.66 -4.24 17.79
CA ILE A 204 3.60 -4.50 18.77
C ILE A 204 2.40 -5.15 18.08
N LEU A 205 1.82 -6.12 18.79
CA LEU A 205 0.48 -6.61 18.60
C LEU A 205 -0.32 -6.28 19.86
N ASP A 206 -1.31 -5.41 19.73
CA ASP A 206 -2.25 -5.04 20.77
C ASP A 206 -3.64 -5.60 20.43
N MET A 207 -4.25 -6.31 21.36
CA MET A 207 -5.56 -6.93 21.18
C MET A 207 -6.45 -6.52 22.34
N HIS A 208 -7.47 -5.74 22.05
CA HIS A 208 -8.45 -5.30 23.04
C HIS A 208 -9.65 -6.25 22.99
N HIS A 209 -10.19 -6.54 24.18
CA HIS A 209 -11.28 -7.50 24.39
C HIS A 209 -12.49 -6.82 25.02
#